data_AF-A0A4Q3F6B2-F1
#
_entry.id   AF-A0A4Q3F6B2-F1
#
_cell.length_a   1.000
_cell.length_b   1.000
_cell.length_c   1.000
_cell.angle_alpha   90.00
_cell.angle_beta   90.00
_cell.angle_gamma   90.00
#
_symmetry.space_group_name_H-M   'P 1'
#
loop_
_entity.id
_entity.type
_entity.pdbx_description
1 polymer ?
#
loop_
_entity_poly.entity_id
_entity_poly.type
_entity_poly.pdbx_seq_one_letter_code
_entity_poly.pdbx_strand_id
1 'polypeptide(L)'
;VMDCDTTGIEPDFALVKFKKLAGGGYFKIINRAVPDALRALGYREADIAEIEAYAVGHGSMKQAPGINPGSLRAKGFSDDKIEAIEKGLKSAFDIKFVFNKWTLGEDFLTGTLKVPAEKLSDMSFELLPFLGFSKAEIEAANVHVCGAMTLEGAPHLKTEHYNVFDCANPCGRIGKRYLSVESHIRMMAAAQPFISGAISKTINMPNDATVEDCKSAYMLSWKLALKANALYRDGSKLSQPLNSALISDEDEEADDAIETLVAAPMAARAAQISEKIVERIVERIERKREREKMPDRRTGYIQKATVGGHKVYVHTGEYSDGRLGEIFIDMHKEGAAFRAMMNNFAIAVSLGLQYGVPLEEYVEAFTFTRFEPSGFV
;
A
#
# COMPACT_ATOMS: atom_id res chain seq x y z
N VAL A 1 19.17 -9.30 -1.93
CA VAL A 1 20.55 -9.50 -2.44
C VAL A 1 21.58 -9.55 -1.31
N MET A 2 21.45 -8.76 -0.22
CA MET A 2 22.35 -8.89 0.96
C MET A 2 21.64 -9.19 2.30
N ASP A 3 20.30 -9.29 2.31
CA ASP A 3 19.48 -9.59 3.50
C ASP A 3 19.66 -8.59 4.68
N CYS A 4 20.10 -7.36 4.39
CA CYS A 4 20.13 -6.29 5.39
C CYS A 4 18.73 -5.75 5.66
N ASP A 5 18.41 -5.47 6.93
CA ASP A 5 17.13 -4.87 7.33
C ASP A 5 16.98 -3.42 6.86
N THR A 6 18.10 -2.70 6.67
CA THR A 6 18.15 -1.32 6.19
C THR A 6 19.00 -1.15 4.93
N THR A 7 18.76 -0.07 4.20
CA THR A 7 19.36 0.29 2.90
C THR A 7 20.66 1.11 3.01
N GLY A 8 21.12 1.41 4.24
CA GLY A 8 22.31 2.23 4.49
C GLY A 8 22.31 2.79 5.91
N ILE A 9 22.66 4.07 6.05
CA ILE A 9 22.57 4.83 7.33
C ILE A 9 21.11 5.18 7.69
N GLU A 10 20.15 4.63 6.96
CA GLU A 10 18.74 4.82 7.24
C GLU A 10 18.32 3.98 8.45
N PRO A 11 17.55 4.55 9.39
CA PRO A 11 16.88 3.72 10.37
C PRO A 11 15.86 2.85 9.65
N ASP A 12 15.45 1.77 10.28
CA ASP A 12 14.42 0.94 9.70
C ASP A 12 13.11 1.72 9.56
N PHE A 13 12.36 1.43 8.50
CA PHE A 13 11.09 2.11 8.23
C PHE A 13 9.98 1.61 9.16
N ALA A 14 9.95 0.31 9.44
CA ALA A 14 8.96 -0.33 10.29
C ALA A 14 9.52 -1.59 10.96
N LEU A 15 9.05 -1.87 12.17
CA LEU A 15 9.43 -3.05 12.94
C LEU A 15 8.91 -4.36 12.32
N VAL A 16 7.76 -4.33 11.66
CA VAL A 16 7.16 -5.48 10.98
C VAL A 16 6.91 -5.11 9.51
N LYS A 17 7.37 -5.97 8.61
CA LYS A 17 7.29 -5.80 7.15
C LYS A 17 6.43 -6.88 6.53
N PHE A 18 5.77 -6.55 5.43
CA PHE A 18 4.94 -7.48 4.69
C PHE A 18 5.59 -7.90 3.39
N LYS A 19 5.67 -9.21 3.16
CA LYS A 19 6.12 -9.79 1.91
C LYS A 19 4.96 -10.44 1.19
N LYS A 20 4.64 -9.93 0.00
CA LYS A 20 3.65 -10.54 -0.89
C LYS A 20 4.21 -11.84 -1.46
N LEU A 21 3.44 -12.92 -1.37
CA LEU A 21 3.82 -14.22 -1.91
C LEU A 21 3.41 -14.35 -3.38
N ALA A 22 4.18 -15.11 -4.17
CA ALA A 22 3.92 -15.29 -5.61
C ALA A 22 2.56 -15.96 -5.88
N GLY A 23 2.07 -16.79 -4.95
CA GLY A 23 0.75 -17.45 -5.02
C GLY A 23 -0.41 -16.60 -4.48
N GLY A 24 -0.18 -15.34 -4.14
CA GLY A 24 -1.15 -14.51 -3.41
C GLY A 24 -0.99 -14.66 -1.89
N GLY A 25 -1.58 -13.71 -1.15
CA GLY A 25 -1.38 -13.60 0.29
C GLY A 25 -0.08 -12.89 0.67
N TYR A 26 0.10 -12.68 1.97
CA TYR A 26 1.21 -11.93 2.53
C TYR A 26 1.79 -12.65 3.75
N PHE A 27 3.07 -12.42 3.97
CA PHE A 27 3.82 -12.95 5.10
C PHE A 27 4.42 -11.80 5.90
N LYS A 28 4.22 -11.82 7.22
CA LYS A 28 4.77 -10.83 8.15
C LYS A 28 6.18 -11.24 8.56
N ILE A 29 7.10 -10.29 8.53
CA ILE A 29 8.50 -10.48 8.90
C ILE A 29 8.85 -9.40 9.90
N ILE A 30 9.23 -9.79 11.12
CA ILE A 30 9.80 -8.85 12.07
C ILE A 30 11.24 -8.50 11.65
N ASN A 31 11.64 -7.26 11.89
CA ASN A 31 13.02 -6.83 11.79
C ASN A 31 13.90 -7.76 12.64
N ARG A 32 14.90 -8.38 12.00
CA ARG A 32 15.72 -9.42 12.65
C ARG A 32 16.63 -8.86 13.73
N ALA A 33 16.92 -7.56 13.70
CA ALA A 33 17.65 -6.88 14.77
C ALA A 33 16.84 -6.74 16.07
N VAL A 34 15.50 -6.88 16.05
CA VAL A 34 14.67 -6.79 17.26
C VAL A 34 15.06 -7.85 18.30
N PRO A 35 15.01 -9.16 18.00
CA PRO A 35 15.46 -10.18 18.94
C PRO A 35 16.91 -10.00 19.38
N ASP A 36 17.81 -9.64 18.46
CA ASP A 36 19.23 -9.44 18.78
C ASP A 36 19.43 -8.29 19.78
N ALA A 37 18.73 -7.17 19.58
CA ALA A 37 18.74 -6.04 20.50
C ALA A 37 18.12 -6.40 21.85
N LEU A 38 17.02 -7.16 21.89
CA LEU A 38 16.42 -7.61 23.15
C LEU A 38 17.37 -8.55 23.92
N ARG A 39 18.08 -9.46 23.26
CA ARG A 39 19.12 -10.28 23.92
C ARG A 39 20.23 -9.41 24.49
N ALA A 40 20.70 -8.40 23.74
CA ALA A 40 21.72 -7.47 24.21
C ALA A 40 21.26 -6.64 25.43
N LEU A 41 19.96 -6.35 25.52
CA LEU A 41 19.33 -5.67 26.65
C LEU A 41 19.04 -6.61 27.84
N GLY A 42 19.33 -7.91 27.72
CA GLY A 42 19.23 -8.89 28.80
C GLY A 42 17.85 -9.53 28.98
N TYR A 43 16.97 -9.47 27.97
CA TYR A 43 15.70 -10.19 28.02
C TYR A 43 15.88 -11.70 27.84
N ARG A 44 15.02 -12.50 28.47
CA ARG A 44 15.02 -13.97 28.35
C ARG A 44 14.37 -14.37 27.03
N GLU A 45 14.78 -15.49 26.45
CA GLU A 45 14.19 -16.00 25.18
C GLU A 45 12.66 -16.17 25.23
N ALA A 46 12.10 -16.52 26.40
CA ALA A 46 10.65 -16.58 26.58
C ALA A 46 9.98 -15.20 26.47
N ASP A 47 10.58 -14.17 27.09
CA ASP A 47 10.06 -12.80 27.03
C ASP A 47 10.21 -12.24 25.61
N ILE A 48 11.32 -12.55 24.92
CA ILE A 48 11.56 -12.17 23.54
C ILE A 48 10.49 -12.76 22.63
N ALA A 49 10.20 -14.05 22.76
CA ALA A 49 9.17 -14.72 21.96
C ALA A 49 7.78 -14.07 22.15
N GLU A 50 7.44 -13.64 23.37
CA GLU A 50 6.17 -12.94 23.62
C GLU A 50 6.16 -11.51 23.05
N ILE A 51 7.28 -10.78 23.11
CA ILE A 51 7.43 -9.46 22.50
C ILE A 51 7.32 -9.56 20.97
N GLU A 52 7.96 -10.55 20.35
CA GLU A 52 7.85 -10.82 18.91
C GLU A 52 6.42 -11.18 18.52
N ALA A 53 5.77 -12.08 19.26
CA ALA A 53 4.40 -12.49 19.02
C ALA A 53 3.42 -11.33 19.17
N TYR A 54 3.66 -10.39 20.09
CA TYR A 54 2.89 -9.15 20.19
C TYR A 54 3.03 -8.29 18.93
N ALA A 55 4.24 -8.12 18.41
CA ALA A 55 4.49 -7.30 17.23
C ALA A 55 3.92 -7.93 15.95
N VAL A 56 4.19 -9.22 15.72
CA VAL A 56 3.86 -9.97 14.49
C VAL A 56 2.43 -10.52 14.51
N GLY A 57 1.91 -10.83 15.68
CA GLY A 57 0.65 -11.53 15.88
C GLY A 57 0.83 -13.05 15.98
N HIS A 58 -0.07 -13.70 16.72
CA HIS A 58 -0.06 -15.15 16.94
C HIS A 58 -0.57 -15.92 15.72
N GLY A 59 -1.25 -15.26 14.78
CA GLY A 59 -1.85 -15.89 13.60
C GLY A 59 -2.95 -16.91 13.94
N SER A 60 -3.50 -16.85 15.15
CA SER A 60 -4.57 -17.71 15.65
C SER A 60 -5.39 -16.95 16.70
N MET A 61 -6.68 -17.26 16.80
CA MET A 61 -7.60 -16.60 17.74
C MET A 61 -7.90 -17.44 18.98
N LYS A 62 -7.26 -18.61 19.14
CA LYS A 62 -7.51 -19.54 20.26
C LYS A 62 -7.41 -18.88 21.65
N GLN A 63 -6.46 -17.96 21.81
CA GLN A 63 -6.22 -17.23 23.07
C GLN A 63 -6.48 -15.73 22.92
N ALA A 64 -7.17 -15.32 21.85
CA ALA A 64 -7.46 -13.92 21.63
C ALA A 64 -8.47 -13.39 22.68
N PRO A 65 -8.25 -12.19 23.21
CA PRO A 65 -9.19 -11.54 24.11
C PRO A 65 -10.47 -11.14 23.35
N GLY A 66 -11.64 -11.29 23.99
CA GLY A 66 -12.94 -10.94 23.41
C GLY A 66 -13.44 -11.94 22.36
N ILE A 67 -12.74 -12.06 21.23
CA ILE A 67 -13.14 -12.90 20.09
C ILE A 67 -12.25 -14.14 20.02
N ASN A 68 -12.77 -15.28 20.45
CA ASN A 68 -12.08 -16.58 20.49
C ASN A 68 -13.08 -17.72 20.24
N PRO A 69 -12.64 -18.99 20.12
CA PRO A 69 -13.55 -20.09 19.85
C PRO A 69 -14.70 -20.21 20.86
N GLY A 70 -14.49 -19.85 22.13
CA GLY A 70 -15.53 -19.89 23.15
C GLY A 70 -16.62 -18.84 22.90
N SER A 71 -16.23 -17.57 22.67
CA SER A 71 -17.20 -16.50 22.40
C SER A 71 -17.89 -16.65 21.05
N LEU A 72 -17.20 -17.19 20.03
CA LEU A 72 -17.83 -17.52 18.75
C LEU A 72 -18.88 -18.64 18.87
N ARG A 73 -18.61 -19.71 19.63
CA ARG A 73 -19.62 -20.76 19.89
C ARG A 73 -20.85 -20.20 20.58
N ALA A 74 -20.68 -19.28 21.52
CA ALA A 74 -21.80 -18.61 22.17
C ALA A 74 -22.66 -17.79 21.20
N LYS A 75 -22.09 -17.38 20.05
CA LYS A 75 -22.78 -16.71 18.93
C LYS A 75 -23.28 -17.68 17.85
N GLY A 76 -23.18 -19.00 18.07
CA GLY A 76 -23.71 -20.02 17.15
C GLY A 76 -22.73 -20.52 16.08
N PHE A 77 -21.44 -20.20 16.20
CA PHE A 77 -20.43 -20.79 15.31
C PHE A 77 -20.16 -22.25 15.65
N SER A 78 -20.24 -23.10 14.62
CA SER A 78 -19.84 -24.50 14.69
C SER A 78 -18.31 -24.67 14.54
N ASP A 79 -17.81 -25.84 14.92
CA ASP A 79 -16.39 -26.17 14.87
C ASP A 79 -15.75 -26.00 13.48
N ASP A 80 -16.46 -26.44 12.44
CA ASP A 80 -16.02 -26.34 11.05
C ASP A 80 -15.86 -24.89 10.60
N LYS A 81 -16.73 -23.98 11.08
CA LYS A 81 -16.66 -22.55 10.76
C LYS A 81 -15.52 -21.86 11.48
N ILE A 82 -15.28 -22.23 12.75
CA ILE A 82 -14.14 -21.73 13.51
C ILE A 82 -12.82 -22.21 12.87
N GLU A 83 -12.76 -23.46 12.42
CA GLU A 83 -11.60 -23.99 11.71
C GLU A 83 -11.37 -23.28 10.36
N ALA A 84 -12.44 -22.96 9.63
CA ALA A 84 -12.35 -22.19 8.39
C ALA A 84 -11.79 -20.78 8.62
N ILE A 85 -12.22 -20.10 9.69
CA ILE A 85 -11.67 -18.81 10.12
C ILE A 85 -10.17 -18.96 10.45
N GLU A 86 -9.80 -19.92 11.31
CA GLU A 86 -8.42 -20.14 11.75
C GLU A 86 -7.45 -20.38 10.58
N LYS A 87 -7.90 -21.05 9.51
CA LYS A 87 -7.09 -21.25 8.29
C LYS A 87 -6.73 -19.93 7.59
N GLY A 88 -7.60 -18.92 7.65
CA GLY A 88 -7.39 -17.62 7.03
C GLY A 88 -6.55 -16.63 7.86
N LEU A 89 -6.48 -16.82 9.18
CA LEU A 89 -5.90 -15.83 10.11
C LEU A 89 -4.40 -15.58 9.92
N LYS A 90 -3.62 -16.62 9.56
CA LYS A 90 -2.17 -16.48 9.38
C LYS A 90 -1.77 -15.47 8.30
N SER A 91 -2.59 -15.34 7.26
CA SER A 91 -2.38 -14.40 6.15
C SER A 91 -3.21 -13.11 6.29
N ALA A 92 -4.03 -13.00 7.34
CA ALA A 92 -4.89 -11.85 7.54
C ALA A 92 -4.10 -10.65 8.08
N PHE A 93 -4.48 -9.47 7.59
CA PHE A 93 -4.01 -8.17 8.09
C PHE A 93 -4.95 -7.59 9.12
N ASP A 94 -6.24 -7.83 8.91
CA ASP A 94 -7.30 -7.53 9.83
C ASP A 94 -8.19 -8.76 9.95
N ILE A 95 -8.58 -9.11 11.18
CA ILE A 95 -9.45 -10.26 11.43
C ILE A 95 -10.79 -10.11 10.71
N LYS A 96 -11.30 -8.89 10.51
CA LYS A 96 -12.55 -8.61 9.79
C LYS A 96 -12.55 -9.27 8.39
N PHE A 97 -11.39 -9.35 7.74
CA PHE A 97 -11.28 -9.92 6.40
C PHE A 97 -11.49 -11.43 6.33
N VAL A 98 -11.45 -12.17 7.44
CA VAL A 98 -11.81 -13.60 7.44
C VAL A 98 -13.26 -13.84 7.88
N PHE A 99 -13.91 -12.84 8.47
CA PHE A 99 -15.33 -12.89 8.84
C PHE A 99 -16.22 -12.44 7.68
N ASN A 100 -16.20 -13.21 6.60
CA ASN A 100 -16.85 -12.87 5.34
C ASN A 100 -17.66 -14.05 4.76
N LYS A 101 -18.52 -13.79 3.77
CA LYS A 101 -19.40 -14.82 3.16
C LYS A 101 -18.68 -15.92 2.39
N TRP A 102 -17.48 -15.65 1.88
CA TRP A 102 -16.64 -16.58 1.14
C TRP A 102 -16.02 -17.62 2.08
N THR A 103 -15.69 -17.21 3.30
CA THR A 103 -15.09 -18.07 4.34
C THR A 103 -16.18 -18.84 5.09
N LEU A 104 -17.28 -18.17 5.43
CA LEU A 104 -18.31 -18.73 6.30
C LEU A 104 -19.48 -19.38 5.54
N GLY A 105 -19.68 -19.01 4.26
CA GLY A 105 -20.79 -19.46 3.44
C GLY A 105 -22.08 -18.69 3.70
N GLU A 106 -22.81 -18.37 2.63
CA GLU A 106 -24.04 -17.57 2.70
C GLU A 106 -25.15 -18.26 3.51
N ASP A 107 -25.25 -19.59 3.43
CA ASP A 107 -26.23 -20.38 4.18
C ASP A 107 -26.05 -20.26 5.70
N PHE A 108 -24.80 -20.21 6.16
CA PHE A 108 -24.52 -20.04 7.58
C PHE A 108 -24.82 -18.61 8.04
N LEU A 109 -24.42 -17.62 7.24
CA LEU A 109 -24.66 -16.21 7.57
C LEU A 109 -26.15 -15.88 7.63
N THR A 110 -26.94 -16.30 6.64
CA THR A 110 -28.38 -16.00 6.57
C THR A 110 -29.20 -16.95 7.43
N GLY A 111 -28.89 -18.25 7.39
CA GLY A 111 -29.64 -19.29 8.08
C GLY A 111 -29.39 -19.30 9.58
N THR A 112 -28.13 -19.28 10.02
CA THR A 112 -27.76 -19.41 11.44
C THR A 112 -27.58 -18.04 12.10
N LEU A 113 -26.72 -17.18 11.52
CA LEU A 113 -26.41 -15.87 12.09
C LEU A 113 -27.48 -14.80 11.79
N LYS A 114 -28.48 -15.12 10.97
CA LYS A 114 -29.60 -14.23 10.60
C LYS A 114 -29.15 -12.90 9.99
N VAL A 115 -28.01 -12.90 9.30
CA VAL A 115 -27.57 -11.76 8.49
C VAL A 115 -28.55 -11.58 7.33
N PRO A 116 -29.16 -10.39 7.13
CA PRO A 116 -30.03 -10.14 6.00
C PRO A 116 -29.31 -10.36 4.66
N ALA A 117 -29.94 -11.03 3.70
CA ALA A 117 -29.32 -11.34 2.41
C ALA A 117 -28.83 -10.09 1.66
N GLU A 118 -29.56 -8.97 1.80
CA GLU A 118 -29.22 -7.68 1.22
C GLU A 118 -27.86 -7.14 1.73
N LYS A 119 -27.50 -7.48 2.98
CA LYS A 119 -26.22 -7.08 3.60
C LYS A 119 -25.04 -7.92 3.14
N LEU A 120 -25.26 -9.08 2.51
CA LEU A 120 -24.16 -9.92 1.99
C LEU A 120 -23.46 -9.33 0.76
N SER A 121 -24.09 -8.37 0.10
CA SER A 121 -23.53 -7.65 -1.05
C SER A 121 -23.11 -6.22 -0.71
N ASP A 122 -23.40 -5.78 0.52
CA ASP A 122 -23.01 -4.46 1.03
C ASP A 122 -21.53 -4.49 1.42
N MET A 123 -20.69 -3.77 0.67
CA MET A 123 -19.25 -3.71 0.92
C MET A 123 -18.89 -2.98 2.23
N SER A 124 -19.82 -2.23 2.82
CA SER A 124 -19.63 -1.56 4.11
C SER A 124 -20.05 -2.41 5.31
N PHE A 125 -20.64 -3.59 5.07
CA PHE A 125 -21.14 -4.44 6.15
C PHE A 125 -20.00 -5.19 6.85
N GLU A 126 -19.93 -5.01 8.16
CA GLU A 126 -19.00 -5.74 9.03
C GLU A 126 -19.73 -6.77 9.90
N LEU A 127 -19.29 -8.04 9.81
CA LEU A 127 -19.95 -9.12 10.53
C LEU A 127 -19.70 -9.07 12.05
N LEU A 128 -18.50 -8.69 12.50
CA LEU A 128 -18.17 -8.68 13.92
C LEU A 128 -19.01 -7.66 14.73
N PRO A 129 -19.16 -6.39 14.29
CA PRO A 129 -20.09 -5.47 14.93
C PRO A 129 -21.55 -5.93 14.87
N PHE A 130 -21.99 -6.53 13.76
CA PHE A 130 -23.34 -7.08 13.64
C PHE A 130 -23.62 -8.19 14.67
N LEU A 131 -22.61 -9.01 14.98
CA LEU A 131 -22.68 -10.02 16.03
C LEU A 131 -22.63 -9.42 17.44
N GLY A 132 -22.48 -8.11 17.58
CA GLY A 132 -22.47 -7.39 18.84
C GLY A 132 -21.12 -7.40 19.56
N PHE A 133 -20.02 -7.67 18.85
CA PHE A 133 -18.68 -7.43 19.40
C PHE A 133 -18.40 -5.94 19.40
N SER A 134 -17.90 -5.44 20.53
CA SER A 134 -17.49 -4.04 20.65
C SER A 134 -16.22 -3.76 19.85
N LYS A 135 -16.01 -2.49 19.49
CA LYS A 135 -14.78 -2.04 18.84
C LYS A 135 -13.52 -2.42 19.63
N ALA A 136 -13.57 -2.31 20.96
CA ALA A 136 -12.47 -2.70 21.84
C ALA A 136 -12.15 -4.21 21.80
N GLU A 137 -13.17 -5.07 21.75
CA GLU A 137 -12.96 -6.53 21.61
C GLU A 137 -12.39 -6.89 20.24
N ILE A 138 -12.86 -6.22 19.18
CA ILE A 138 -12.36 -6.43 17.81
C ILE A 138 -10.89 -6.02 17.74
N GLU A 139 -10.54 -4.83 18.22
CA GLU A 139 -9.16 -4.36 18.22
C GLU A 139 -8.24 -5.23 19.08
N ALA A 140 -8.67 -5.64 20.27
CA ALA A 140 -7.87 -6.51 21.13
C ALA A 140 -7.61 -7.89 20.49
N ALA A 141 -8.63 -8.48 19.85
CA ALA A 141 -8.48 -9.70 19.09
C ALA A 141 -7.60 -9.49 17.84
N ASN A 142 -7.76 -8.37 17.15
CA ASN A 142 -6.97 -8.03 15.97
C ASN A 142 -5.49 -7.88 16.33
N VAL A 143 -5.15 -7.18 17.42
CA VAL A 143 -3.77 -7.06 17.90
C VAL A 143 -3.21 -8.42 18.28
N HIS A 144 -3.97 -9.29 18.96
CA HIS A 144 -3.49 -10.63 19.31
C HIS A 144 -3.19 -11.48 18.06
N VAL A 145 -4.10 -11.49 17.10
CA VAL A 145 -4.02 -12.36 15.93
C VAL A 145 -3.09 -11.80 14.86
N CYS A 146 -3.31 -10.54 14.49
CA CYS A 146 -2.63 -9.86 13.42
C CYS A 146 -1.36 -9.13 13.87
N GLY A 147 -1.17 -8.89 15.16
CA GLY A 147 -0.01 -8.19 15.71
C GLY A 147 -0.22 -6.68 15.83
N ALA A 148 0.39 -6.08 16.84
CA ALA A 148 0.38 -4.64 17.06
C ALA A 148 1.21 -3.85 16.03
N MET A 149 2.12 -4.53 15.32
CA MET A 149 3.15 -3.96 14.43
C MET A 149 4.14 -3.01 15.12
N THR A 150 3.99 -2.76 16.42
CA THR A 150 4.90 -2.00 17.28
C THR A 150 5.34 -2.85 18.47
N LEU A 151 6.39 -2.41 19.15
CA LEU A 151 6.76 -2.94 20.47
C LEU A 151 6.20 -2.11 21.62
N GLU A 152 5.61 -0.94 21.34
CA GLU A 152 4.96 -0.13 22.37
C GLU A 152 3.81 -0.91 23.01
N GLY A 153 3.89 -1.12 24.33
CA GLY A 153 2.91 -1.89 25.08
C GLY A 153 3.11 -3.41 25.02
N ALA A 154 4.19 -3.88 24.39
CA ALA A 154 4.51 -5.31 24.37
C ALA A 154 4.70 -5.84 25.80
N PRO A 155 4.26 -7.08 26.08
CA PRO A 155 4.48 -7.71 27.39
C PRO A 155 5.98 -7.79 27.68
N HIS A 156 6.36 -7.65 28.95
CA HIS A 156 7.75 -7.70 29.45
C HIS A 156 8.68 -6.55 29.01
N LEU A 157 8.43 -5.89 27.88
CA LEU A 157 9.29 -4.80 27.40
C LEU A 157 9.22 -3.59 28.33
N LYS A 158 10.36 -3.24 28.93
CA LYS A 158 10.50 -2.04 29.75
C LYS A 158 10.42 -0.78 28.89
N THR A 159 9.67 0.20 29.37
CA THR A 159 9.51 1.51 28.70
C THR A 159 10.83 2.23 28.46
N GLU A 160 11.81 2.07 29.35
CA GLU A 160 13.16 2.65 29.21
C GLU A 160 13.93 2.15 27.98
N HIS A 161 13.52 1.02 27.41
CA HIS A 161 14.14 0.41 26.23
C HIS A 161 13.41 0.74 24.92
N TYR A 162 12.27 1.44 24.95
CA TYR A 162 11.47 1.70 23.74
C TYR A 162 12.27 2.45 22.66
N ASN A 163 13.11 3.40 23.07
CA ASN A 163 13.93 4.22 22.18
C ASN A 163 14.92 3.42 21.32
N VAL A 164 15.27 2.20 21.71
CA VAL A 164 16.14 1.31 20.91
C VAL A 164 15.43 0.87 19.63
N PHE A 165 14.10 0.84 19.64
CA PHE A 165 13.26 0.30 18.57
C PHE A 165 12.51 1.39 17.79
N ASP A 166 12.84 2.66 18.00
CA ASP A 166 12.22 3.77 17.27
C ASP A 166 12.63 3.69 15.78
N CYS A 167 11.63 3.64 14.90
CA CYS A 167 11.80 3.61 13.44
C CYS A 167 11.72 5.01 12.81
N ALA A 168 11.88 5.09 11.48
CA ALA A 168 11.72 6.33 10.72
C ALA A 168 10.31 6.95 10.84
N ASN A 169 9.29 6.11 11.09
CA ASN A 169 7.89 6.50 11.25
C ASN A 169 7.26 5.69 12.40
N PRO A 170 6.11 6.15 12.95
CA PRO A 170 5.32 5.35 13.87
C PRO A 170 5.01 3.98 13.26
N CYS A 171 5.14 2.94 14.08
CA CYS A 171 4.90 1.57 13.65
C CYS A 171 3.50 1.11 14.10
N GLY A 172 2.72 0.56 13.17
CA GLY A 172 1.38 0.06 13.49
C GLY A 172 0.36 1.15 13.81
N ARG A 173 -0.84 0.72 14.19
CA ARG A 173 -1.98 1.62 14.47
C ARG A 173 -1.87 2.33 15.82
N ILE A 174 -1.21 1.69 16.79
CA ILE A 174 -1.12 2.20 18.17
C ILE A 174 0.25 2.78 18.52
N GLY A 175 1.25 2.59 17.65
CA GLY A 175 2.58 3.15 17.85
C GLY A 175 2.57 4.67 17.69
N LYS A 176 3.32 5.35 18.54
CA LYS A 176 3.41 6.81 18.58
C LYS A 176 4.85 7.30 18.45
N ARG A 177 5.83 6.42 18.69
CA ARG A 177 7.24 6.78 18.70
C ARG A 177 7.88 6.61 17.34
N TYR A 178 8.77 7.55 17.03
CA TYR A 178 9.59 7.56 15.83
C TYR A 178 10.79 8.47 16.06
N LEU A 179 11.81 8.29 15.21
CA LEU A 179 13.02 9.10 15.24
C LEU A 179 12.72 10.52 14.75
N SER A 180 13.20 11.52 15.50
CA SER A 180 12.97 12.92 15.15
C SER A 180 13.72 13.32 13.87
N VAL A 181 13.20 14.31 13.14
CA VAL A 181 13.86 14.93 11.98
C VAL A 181 15.32 15.33 12.31
N GLU A 182 15.53 15.90 13.49
CA GLU A 182 16.86 16.29 13.96
C GLU A 182 17.80 15.09 14.13
N SER A 183 17.32 13.96 14.64
CA SER A 183 18.14 12.75 14.80
C SER A 183 18.64 12.22 13.45
N HIS A 184 17.80 12.24 12.41
CA HIS A 184 18.18 11.87 11.05
C HIS A 184 19.32 12.76 10.55
N ILE A 185 19.18 14.09 10.71
CA ILE A 185 20.15 15.08 10.24
C ILE A 185 21.48 14.95 10.99
N ARG A 186 21.45 14.80 12.31
CA ARG A 186 22.67 14.65 13.12
C ARG A 186 23.42 13.37 12.82
N MET A 187 22.72 12.27 12.57
CA MET A 187 23.35 11.01 12.17
C MET A 187 24.04 11.16 10.80
N MET A 188 23.37 11.79 9.83
CA MET A 188 24.00 12.12 8.54
C MET A 188 25.23 13.01 8.74
N ALA A 189 25.15 14.02 9.60
CA ALA A 189 26.25 14.95 9.84
C ALA A 189 27.45 14.28 10.48
N ALA A 190 27.23 13.30 11.37
CA ALA A 190 28.31 12.51 11.96
C ALA A 190 29.07 11.68 10.91
N ALA A 191 28.37 11.16 9.90
CA ALA A 191 29.00 10.36 8.83
C ALA A 191 29.61 11.22 7.71
N GLN A 192 29.08 12.42 7.45
CA GLN A 192 29.44 13.26 6.30
C GLN A 192 30.95 13.55 6.14
N PRO A 193 31.76 13.78 7.21
CA PRO A 193 33.20 14.03 7.10
C PRO A 193 34.00 12.88 6.48
N PHE A 194 33.48 11.64 6.57
CA PHE A 194 34.15 10.44 6.08
C PHE A 194 33.77 10.08 4.65
N ILE A 195 32.93 10.88 3.99
CA ILE A 195 32.34 10.57 2.69
C ILE A 195 32.63 11.71 1.71
N SER A 196 33.30 11.40 0.61
CA SER A 196 33.61 12.38 -0.45
C SER A 196 32.36 12.89 -1.17
N GLY A 197 31.39 12.01 -1.41
CA GLY A 197 30.07 12.34 -1.96
C GLY A 197 29.06 12.83 -0.93
N ALA A 198 27.83 13.06 -1.39
CA ALA A 198 26.68 13.30 -0.52
C ALA A 198 26.06 11.99 -0.02
N ILE A 199 25.26 12.07 1.06
CA ILE A 199 24.53 10.93 1.60
C ILE A 199 23.13 10.92 0.99
N SER A 200 22.82 9.88 0.21
CA SER A 200 21.49 9.67 -0.38
C SER A 200 20.55 9.00 0.63
N LYS A 201 20.18 9.75 1.68
CA LYS A 201 19.26 9.31 2.74
C LYS A 201 18.06 10.25 2.81
N THR A 202 16.88 9.67 2.96
CA THR A 202 15.65 10.45 3.20
C THR A 202 15.51 10.82 4.69
N ILE A 203 15.09 12.06 4.92
CA ILE A 203 14.66 12.57 6.22
C ILE A 203 13.13 12.57 6.23
N ASN A 204 12.55 11.62 6.97
CA ASN A 204 11.11 11.46 7.11
C ASN A 204 10.56 12.51 8.09
N MET A 205 9.42 13.10 7.72
CA MET A 205 8.69 14.06 8.54
C MET A 205 7.24 13.59 8.67
N PRO A 206 6.59 13.81 9.83
CA PRO A 206 5.19 13.46 10.02
C PRO A 206 4.27 14.29 9.12
N ASN A 207 3.02 13.83 8.95
CA ASN A 207 2.05 14.45 8.05
C ASN A 207 1.76 15.92 8.39
N ASP A 208 1.68 16.21 9.69
CA ASP A 208 1.43 17.53 10.28
C ASP A 208 2.64 18.48 10.21
N ALA A 209 3.79 18.03 9.70
CA ALA A 209 4.98 18.87 9.60
C ALA A 209 4.72 20.14 8.76
N THR A 210 5.12 21.28 9.31
CA THR A 210 4.87 22.60 8.75
C THR A 210 5.98 23.05 7.79
N VAL A 211 5.74 24.15 7.08
CA VAL A 211 6.77 24.80 6.26
C VAL A 211 7.96 25.26 7.12
N GLU A 212 7.72 25.70 8.35
CA GLU A 212 8.80 26.13 9.26
C GLU A 212 9.64 24.94 9.73
N ASP A 213 9.03 23.76 9.91
CA ASP A 213 9.77 22.53 10.23
C ASP A 213 10.69 22.12 9.07
N CYS A 214 10.19 22.17 7.83
CA CYS A 214 10.99 21.91 6.63
C CYS A 214 12.16 22.89 6.52
N LYS A 215 11.89 24.18 6.72
CA LYS A 215 12.92 25.23 6.71
C LYS A 215 13.96 25.00 7.80
N SER A 216 13.53 24.64 9.01
CA SER A 216 14.43 24.33 10.13
C SER A 216 15.33 23.13 9.81
N ALA A 217 14.78 22.09 9.18
CA ALA A 217 15.53 20.92 8.73
C ALA A 217 16.62 21.28 7.70
N TYR A 218 16.29 22.10 6.69
CA TYR A 218 17.26 22.62 5.73
C TYR A 218 18.33 23.47 6.40
N MET A 219 17.94 24.39 7.29
CA MET A 219 18.88 25.28 7.99
C MET A 219 19.82 24.50 8.90
N LEU A 220 19.33 23.50 9.63
CA LEU A 220 20.17 22.64 10.47
C LEU A 220 21.15 21.83 9.61
N SER A 221 20.68 21.25 8.51
CA SER A 221 21.53 20.49 7.58
C SER A 221 22.65 21.34 7.00
N TRP A 222 22.34 22.58 6.60
CA TRP A 222 23.33 23.54 6.11
C TRP A 222 24.34 23.92 7.18
N LYS A 223 23.89 24.24 8.40
CA LYS A 223 24.79 24.55 9.54
C LYS A 223 25.75 23.41 9.88
N LEU A 224 25.31 22.17 9.68
CA LEU A 224 26.11 20.97 9.90
C LEU A 224 26.92 20.52 8.67
N ALA A 225 26.98 21.36 7.63
CA ALA A 225 27.73 21.11 6.40
C ALA A 225 27.35 19.82 5.66
N LEU A 226 26.07 19.42 5.72
CA LEU A 226 25.56 18.35 4.88
C LEU A 226 25.58 18.75 3.41
N LYS A 227 26.07 17.86 2.55
CA LYS A 227 26.20 18.12 1.11
C LYS A 227 24.88 17.98 0.34
N ALA A 228 23.94 17.19 0.88
CA ALA A 228 22.59 17.04 0.35
C ALA A 228 21.58 16.87 1.49
N ASN A 229 20.34 17.27 1.22
CA ASN A 229 19.20 17.07 2.09
C ASN A 229 18.00 16.67 1.22
N ALA A 230 17.40 15.52 1.53
CA ALA A 230 16.18 15.04 0.90
C ALA A 230 15.10 14.87 1.99
N LEU A 231 14.10 15.75 2.00
CA LEU A 231 12.95 15.66 2.90
C LEU A 231 11.81 14.88 2.24
N TYR A 232 11.14 14.06 3.05
CA TYR A 232 9.86 13.46 2.71
C TYR A 232 8.89 13.70 3.85
N ARG A 233 7.84 14.47 3.57
CA ARG A 233 6.70 14.63 4.48
C ARG A 233 5.66 13.57 4.16
N ASP A 234 5.22 12.85 5.17
CA ASP A 234 4.16 11.87 5.02
C ASP A 234 2.91 12.52 4.38
N GLY A 235 2.20 11.77 3.54
CA GLY A 235 1.03 12.26 2.79
C GLY A 235 1.34 13.21 1.63
N SER A 236 2.59 13.64 1.42
CA SER A 236 2.92 14.60 0.34
C SER A 236 2.86 14.03 -1.09
N LYS A 237 2.72 12.70 -1.25
CA LYS A 237 2.56 12.03 -2.55
C LYS A 237 1.28 11.21 -2.58
N LEU A 238 0.55 11.29 -3.69
CA LEU A 238 -0.70 10.55 -3.95
C LEU A 238 -0.53 9.02 -3.90
N SER A 239 0.68 8.53 -4.20
CA SER A 239 1.05 7.12 -4.10
C SER A 239 2.29 7.02 -3.22
N GLN A 240 2.15 6.37 -2.08
CA GLN A 240 3.27 6.05 -1.19
C GLN A 240 3.74 4.63 -1.46
N PRO A 241 5.04 4.40 -1.75
CA PRO A 241 5.55 3.05 -1.97
C PRO A 241 5.53 2.19 -0.69
N LEU A 242 5.52 2.81 0.49
CA LEU A 242 5.42 2.17 1.81
C LEU A 242 4.44 2.97 2.67
N ASN A 243 3.46 2.29 3.26
CA ASN A 243 2.52 2.88 4.21
C ASN A 243 2.68 2.17 5.56
N SER A 244 2.86 2.94 6.64
CA SER A 244 3.01 2.45 8.02
C SER A 244 1.67 2.09 8.66
N ALA A 245 0.56 2.60 8.13
CA ALA A 245 -0.79 2.29 8.56
C ALA A 245 -1.60 1.71 7.39
N LEU A 246 -2.02 0.45 7.51
CA LEU A 246 -3.06 -0.07 6.63
C LEU A 246 -4.39 0.47 7.16
N ILE A 247 -4.90 1.53 6.51
CA ILE A 247 -6.26 2.09 6.62
C ILE A 247 -6.79 2.04 8.06
N SER A 248 -6.49 3.08 8.85
CA SER A 248 -7.29 3.38 10.03
C SER A 248 -8.67 3.85 9.57
N ASP A 249 -9.73 3.17 9.99
CA ASP A 249 -11.11 3.68 9.96
C ASP A 249 -11.30 4.91 10.89
N GLU A 250 -10.22 5.50 11.40
CA GLU A 250 -10.20 6.55 12.44
C GLU A 250 -9.49 7.84 11.98
N ASP A 251 -9.20 8.00 10.69
CA ASP A 251 -8.80 9.31 10.16
C ASP A 251 -10.05 10.21 9.98
N GLU A 252 -10.79 10.44 11.08
CA GLU A 252 -11.87 11.43 11.22
C GLU A 252 -11.34 12.88 11.36
N GLU A 253 -10.03 13.10 11.26
CA GLU A 253 -9.44 14.45 11.19
C GLU A 253 -9.33 15.02 9.76
N ALA A 254 -9.98 14.36 8.79
CA ALA A 254 -10.26 14.92 7.46
C ALA A 254 -11.66 15.59 7.37
N ASP A 255 -12.39 15.73 8.48
CA ASP A 255 -13.78 16.22 8.47
C ASP A 255 -13.93 17.74 8.40
N ASP A 256 -12.89 18.54 8.70
CA ASP A 256 -12.98 20.01 8.56
C ASP A 256 -12.90 20.49 7.10
N ALA A 257 -12.46 19.63 6.17
CA ALA A 257 -12.60 19.89 4.74
C ALA A 257 -13.99 19.48 4.19
N ILE A 258 -14.79 18.76 4.98
CA ILE A 258 -16.11 18.25 4.57
C ILE A 258 -17.18 19.33 4.74
N GLU A 259 -17.14 20.20 5.75
CA GLU A 259 -18.15 21.24 5.93
C GLU A 259 -18.29 22.20 4.73
N THR A 260 -17.19 22.46 4.02
CA THR A 260 -17.21 23.30 2.81
C THR A 260 -17.75 22.54 1.59
N LEU A 261 -17.73 21.21 1.62
CA LEU A 261 -18.27 20.31 0.59
C LEU A 261 -19.73 19.88 0.85
N VAL A 262 -20.28 20.06 2.07
CA VAL A 262 -21.70 19.78 2.39
C VAL A 262 -22.65 20.76 1.70
N ALA A 263 -22.16 21.92 1.27
CA ALA A 263 -22.95 22.92 0.57
C ALA A 263 -23.23 22.63 -0.92
N ALA A 264 -22.71 21.53 -1.49
CA ALA A 264 -22.88 21.20 -2.90
C ALA A 264 -23.98 20.14 -3.15
N PRO A 265 -24.81 20.26 -4.21
CA PRO A 265 -25.91 19.33 -4.50
C PRO A 265 -25.44 17.88 -4.74
N MET A 266 -26.20 16.92 -4.21
CA MET A 266 -25.91 15.47 -4.19
C MET A 266 -25.56 14.83 -5.54
N ALA A 267 -25.98 15.41 -6.68
CA ALA A 267 -25.66 14.89 -8.00
C ALA A 267 -24.16 15.00 -8.36
N ALA A 268 -23.44 15.97 -7.78
CA ALA A 268 -21.99 16.13 -8.00
C ALA A 268 -21.14 15.21 -7.11
N ARG A 269 -21.68 14.78 -5.95
CA ARG A 269 -20.99 13.85 -5.02
C ARG A 269 -20.98 12.40 -5.50
N ALA A 270 -21.99 11.97 -6.26
CA ALA A 270 -22.09 10.60 -6.77
C ALA A 270 -21.15 10.29 -7.96
N ALA A 271 -20.68 11.33 -8.67
CA ALA A 271 -19.84 11.17 -9.86
C ALA A 271 -18.34 11.04 -9.54
N GLN A 272 -17.84 11.68 -8.47
CA GLN A 272 -16.40 11.74 -8.19
C GLN A 272 -15.87 10.65 -7.24
N ILE A 273 -16.75 10.01 -6.45
CA ILE A 273 -16.35 8.95 -5.51
C ILE A 273 -16.47 7.54 -6.14
N SER A 274 -17.25 7.39 -7.22
CA SER A 274 -17.39 6.10 -7.91
C SER A 274 -16.28 5.81 -8.94
N GLU A 275 -15.51 6.81 -9.38
CA GLU A 275 -14.45 6.61 -10.39
C GLU A 275 -13.15 6.00 -9.84
N LYS A 276 -12.76 6.25 -8.57
CA LYS A 276 -11.39 5.90 -8.10
C LYS A 276 -11.22 4.61 -7.31
N ILE A 277 -12.29 3.96 -6.86
CA ILE A 277 -12.20 2.73 -6.04
C ILE A 277 -12.69 1.49 -6.82
N VAL A 278 -13.48 1.68 -7.88
CA VAL A 278 -14.00 0.58 -8.73
C VAL A 278 -12.96 0.10 -9.75
N GLU A 279 -12.02 0.95 -10.20
CA GLU A 279 -11.04 0.56 -11.24
C GLU A 279 -10.01 -0.49 -10.77
N ARG A 280 -9.56 -0.50 -9.50
CA ARG A 280 -8.44 -1.38 -9.09
C ARG A 280 -8.79 -2.78 -8.60
N ILE A 281 -10.06 -3.07 -8.27
CA ILE A 281 -10.44 -4.38 -7.71
C ILE A 281 -11.37 -5.17 -8.65
N VAL A 282 -12.13 -4.51 -9.53
CA VAL A 282 -12.96 -5.20 -10.54
C VAL A 282 -12.11 -5.73 -11.70
N GLU A 283 -10.92 -5.15 -11.97
CA GLU A 283 -10.04 -5.58 -13.06
C GLU A 283 -9.47 -6.99 -12.93
N ARG A 284 -9.41 -7.57 -11.73
CA ARG A 284 -8.63 -8.79 -11.49
C ARG A 284 -9.43 -10.10 -11.52
N ILE A 285 -10.76 -10.06 -11.53
CA ILE A 285 -11.58 -11.28 -11.38
C ILE A 285 -12.56 -11.52 -12.54
N GLU A 286 -12.91 -10.54 -13.37
CA GLU A 286 -13.81 -10.77 -14.51
C GLU A 286 -13.26 -10.24 -15.83
N ARG A 287 -12.52 -11.12 -16.53
CA ARG A 287 -12.64 -11.46 -17.95
C ARG A 287 -11.24 -11.80 -18.49
N LYS A 288 -11.04 -13.08 -18.84
CA LYS A 288 -10.49 -13.34 -20.18
C LYS A 288 -11.42 -12.61 -21.15
N ARG A 289 -11.18 -11.32 -21.44
CA ARG A 289 -11.81 -10.68 -22.58
C ARG A 289 -11.23 -11.43 -23.77
N GLU A 290 -12.06 -12.20 -24.45
CA GLU A 290 -11.68 -12.66 -25.77
C GLU A 290 -11.37 -11.41 -26.59
N ARG A 291 -10.26 -11.46 -27.35
CA ARG A 291 -9.80 -10.33 -28.16
C ARG A 291 -10.97 -9.77 -28.97
N GLU A 292 -11.34 -8.52 -28.72
CA GLU A 292 -12.36 -7.82 -29.49
C GLU A 292 -11.72 -7.40 -30.82
N LYS A 293 -11.92 -8.21 -31.87
CA LYS A 293 -11.33 -7.93 -33.19
C LYS A 293 -11.89 -6.63 -33.76
N MET A 294 -11.00 -5.84 -34.36
CA MET A 294 -11.40 -4.63 -35.08
C MET A 294 -12.29 -4.97 -36.29
N PRO A 295 -13.29 -4.13 -36.59
CA PRO A 295 -14.01 -4.19 -37.86
C PRO A 295 -13.08 -3.95 -39.06
N ASP A 296 -13.38 -4.61 -40.18
CA ASP A 296 -12.63 -4.45 -41.43
C ASP A 296 -12.64 -3.00 -41.94
N ARG A 297 -13.72 -2.26 -41.66
CA ARG A 297 -13.83 -0.82 -41.90
C ARG A 297 -14.05 -0.10 -40.57
N ARG A 298 -13.14 0.82 -40.26
CA ARG A 298 -13.10 1.57 -38.99
C ARG A 298 -12.90 3.06 -39.22
N THR A 299 -13.42 3.86 -38.30
CA THR A 299 -13.14 5.29 -38.23
C THR A 299 -11.83 5.53 -37.50
N GLY A 300 -11.31 6.75 -37.62
CA GLY A 300 -10.08 7.16 -36.97
C GLY A 300 -9.59 8.47 -37.55
N TYR A 301 -8.57 9.03 -36.93
CA TYR A 301 -7.94 10.27 -37.37
C TYR A 301 -6.45 10.09 -37.54
N ILE A 302 -5.85 11.06 -38.22
CA ILE A 302 -4.41 11.15 -38.41
C ILE A 302 -3.96 12.46 -37.79
N GLN A 303 -3.08 12.38 -36.79
CA GLN A 303 -2.50 13.54 -36.14
C GLN A 303 -1.00 13.58 -36.39
N LYS A 304 -0.54 14.71 -36.92
CA LYS A 304 0.88 15.01 -37.02
C LYS A 304 1.38 15.63 -35.72
N ALA A 305 2.51 15.14 -35.22
CA ALA A 305 3.24 15.66 -34.08
C ALA A 305 4.73 15.87 -34.41
N THR A 306 5.41 16.70 -33.63
CA THR A 306 6.87 16.85 -33.71
C THR A 306 7.46 16.62 -32.33
N VAL A 307 8.38 15.67 -32.21
CA VAL A 307 9.04 15.30 -30.95
C VAL A 307 10.55 15.34 -31.17
N GLY A 308 11.28 16.17 -30.43
CA GLY A 308 12.74 16.27 -30.56
C GLY A 308 13.25 16.65 -31.96
N GLY A 309 12.43 17.32 -32.78
CA GLY A 309 12.74 17.64 -34.18
C GLY A 309 12.33 16.56 -35.20
N HIS A 310 11.88 15.39 -34.74
CA HIS A 310 11.39 14.30 -35.57
C HIS A 310 9.88 14.45 -35.83
N LYS A 311 9.45 14.29 -37.08
CA LYS A 311 8.03 14.33 -37.45
C LYS A 311 7.43 12.94 -37.28
N VAL A 312 6.38 12.87 -36.47
CA VAL A 312 5.64 11.66 -36.16
C VAL A 312 4.19 11.83 -36.62
N TYR A 313 3.62 10.79 -37.21
CA TYR A 313 2.22 10.72 -37.61
C TYR A 313 1.57 9.58 -36.83
N VAL A 314 0.57 9.92 -36.02
CA VAL A 314 -0.21 8.95 -35.26
C VAL A 314 -1.53 8.74 -35.97
N HIS A 315 -1.84 7.49 -36.29
CA HIS A 315 -3.11 7.10 -36.89
C HIS A 315 -3.88 6.28 -35.87
N THR A 316 -5.16 6.55 -35.71
CA THR A 316 -6.05 5.78 -34.83
C THR A 316 -6.96 4.87 -35.63
N GLY A 317 -7.32 3.74 -35.02
CA GLY A 317 -8.44 2.89 -35.43
C GLY A 317 -9.43 2.77 -34.28
N GLU A 318 -10.66 3.19 -34.51
CA GLU A 318 -11.72 3.26 -33.50
C GLU A 318 -12.82 2.23 -33.77
N TYR A 319 -13.42 1.72 -32.70
CA TYR A 319 -14.64 0.92 -32.76
C TYR A 319 -15.83 1.81 -33.13
N SER A 320 -16.96 1.19 -33.50
CA SER A 320 -18.18 1.91 -33.88
C SER A 320 -18.79 2.76 -32.76
N ASP A 321 -18.40 2.49 -31.52
CA ASP A 321 -18.80 3.25 -30.33
C ASP A 321 -17.83 4.41 -29.98
N GLY A 322 -16.79 4.62 -30.79
CA GLY A 322 -15.77 5.66 -30.59
C GLY A 322 -14.63 5.25 -29.65
N ARG A 323 -14.63 4.04 -29.08
CA ARG A 323 -13.48 3.54 -28.31
C ARG A 323 -12.27 3.34 -29.22
N LEU A 324 -11.08 3.69 -28.73
CA LEU A 324 -9.83 3.44 -29.43
C LEU A 324 -9.45 1.95 -29.37
N GLY A 325 -9.19 1.33 -30.51
CA GLY A 325 -8.80 -0.08 -30.60
C GLY A 325 -7.43 -0.33 -31.22
N GLU A 326 -6.92 0.58 -32.04
CA GLU A 326 -5.59 0.47 -32.65
C GLU A 326 -4.91 1.83 -32.77
N ILE A 327 -3.59 1.82 -32.70
CA ILE A 327 -2.73 2.95 -33.05
C ILE A 327 -1.66 2.51 -34.05
N PHE A 328 -1.28 3.42 -34.94
CA PHE A 328 -0.13 3.27 -35.82
C PHE A 328 0.75 4.52 -35.72
N ILE A 329 2.05 4.31 -35.81
CA ILE A 329 3.04 5.38 -35.68
C ILE A 329 3.94 5.36 -36.90
N ASP A 330 3.81 6.39 -37.73
CA ASP A 330 4.63 6.61 -38.92
C ASP A 330 5.65 7.72 -38.68
N MET A 331 6.90 7.45 -39.06
CA MET A 331 8.02 8.39 -38.92
C MET A 331 8.81 8.50 -40.22
N HIS A 332 9.11 9.74 -40.61
CA HIS A 332 9.87 10.03 -41.84
C HIS A 332 11.36 10.21 -41.53
N LYS A 333 12.22 9.54 -42.32
CA LYS A 333 13.69 9.63 -42.30
C LYS A 333 14.41 8.94 -41.13
N GLU A 334 13.90 7.82 -40.65
CA GLU A 334 14.56 7.00 -39.62
C GLU A 334 15.01 5.64 -40.16
N GLY A 335 16.03 5.06 -39.52
CA GLY A 335 16.59 3.76 -39.90
C GLY A 335 15.57 2.62 -39.75
N ALA A 336 15.75 1.56 -40.54
CA ALA A 336 14.83 0.41 -40.59
C ALA A 336 14.58 -0.23 -39.21
N ALA A 337 15.60 -0.28 -38.36
CA ALA A 337 15.50 -0.84 -37.00
C ALA A 337 14.54 -0.05 -36.10
N PHE A 338 14.61 1.29 -36.14
CA PHE A 338 13.76 2.14 -35.31
C PHE A 338 12.31 2.12 -35.80
N ARG A 339 12.10 2.14 -37.12
CA ARG A 339 10.76 1.95 -37.71
C ARG A 339 10.14 0.61 -37.31
N ALA A 340 10.90 -0.48 -37.36
CA ALA A 340 10.42 -1.80 -36.96
C ALA A 340 10.06 -1.85 -35.46
N MET A 341 10.86 -1.21 -34.61
CA MET A 341 10.58 -1.10 -33.18
C MET A 341 9.30 -0.31 -32.89
N MET A 342 9.13 0.86 -33.51
CA MET A 342 7.92 1.68 -33.34
C MET A 342 6.66 0.97 -33.85
N ASN A 343 6.77 0.23 -34.96
CA ASN A 343 5.66 -0.57 -35.46
C ASN A 343 5.29 -1.72 -34.48
N ASN A 344 6.28 -2.45 -33.97
CA ASN A 344 6.03 -3.50 -32.98
C ASN A 344 5.45 -2.96 -31.68
N PHE A 345 5.88 -1.76 -31.25
CA PHE A 345 5.32 -1.07 -30.10
C PHE A 345 3.85 -0.70 -30.33
N ALA A 346 3.53 -0.08 -31.48
CA ALA A 346 2.16 0.26 -31.85
C ALA A 346 1.25 -0.98 -31.92
N ILE A 347 1.76 -2.11 -32.44
CA ILE A 347 1.06 -3.41 -32.45
C ILE A 347 0.79 -3.91 -31.03
N ALA A 348 1.78 -3.83 -30.14
CA ALA A 348 1.64 -4.30 -28.75
C ALA A 348 0.58 -3.50 -27.98
N VAL A 349 0.59 -2.18 -28.10
CA VAL A 349 -0.43 -1.30 -27.49
C VAL A 349 -1.81 -1.58 -28.08
N SER A 350 -1.91 -1.69 -29.40
CA SER A 350 -3.17 -2.01 -30.10
C SER A 350 -3.77 -3.35 -29.65
N LEU A 351 -2.93 -4.37 -29.48
CA LEU A 351 -3.39 -5.66 -28.95
C LEU A 351 -3.94 -5.50 -27.53
N GLY A 352 -3.24 -4.78 -26.65
CA GLY A 352 -3.73 -4.52 -25.29
C GLY A 352 -5.07 -3.80 -25.25
N LEU A 353 -5.25 -2.76 -26.07
CA LEU A 353 -6.53 -2.06 -26.21
C LEU A 353 -7.65 -3.03 -26.64
N GLN A 354 -7.39 -3.95 -27.57
CA GLN A 354 -8.34 -4.98 -28.01
C GLN A 354 -8.65 -6.04 -26.95
N TYR A 355 -7.78 -6.21 -25.94
CA TYR A 355 -8.03 -7.03 -24.75
C TYR A 355 -8.68 -6.23 -23.61
N GLY A 356 -8.91 -4.93 -23.81
CA GLY A 356 -9.59 -4.04 -22.87
C GLY A 356 -8.68 -3.38 -21.85
N VAL A 357 -7.37 -3.34 -22.08
CA VAL A 357 -6.46 -2.52 -21.26
C VAL A 357 -6.79 -1.04 -21.49
N PRO A 358 -7.01 -0.23 -20.44
CA PRO A 358 -7.26 1.20 -20.59
C PRO A 358 -6.09 1.94 -21.25
N LEU A 359 -6.38 2.99 -22.02
CA LEU A 359 -5.33 3.78 -22.68
C LEU A 359 -4.49 4.54 -21.65
N GLU A 360 -5.14 4.99 -20.58
CA GLU A 360 -4.56 5.74 -19.47
C GLU A 360 -3.43 4.97 -18.80
N GLU A 361 -3.60 3.65 -18.59
CA GLU A 361 -2.56 2.76 -18.06
C GLU A 361 -1.31 2.73 -18.95
N TYR A 362 -1.48 2.71 -20.27
CA TYR A 362 -0.36 2.80 -21.20
C TYR A 362 0.32 4.17 -21.17
N VAL A 363 -0.46 5.25 -21.09
CA VAL A 363 0.10 6.60 -20.97
C VAL A 363 0.88 6.72 -19.66
N GLU A 364 0.33 6.29 -18.53
CA GLU A 364 1.02 6.33 -17.24
C GLU A 364 2.30 5.48 -17.24
N ALA A 365 2.24 4.25 -17.77
CA ALA A 365 3.38 3.35 -17.80
C ALA A 365 4.55 3.86 -18.65
N PHE A 366 4.27 4.51 -19.79
CA PHE A 366 5.31 4.92 -20.73
C PHE A 366 5.72 6.39 -20.61
N THR A 367 4.90 7.25 -20.00
CA THR A 367 5.27 8.65 -19.77
C THR A 367 6.50 8.72 -18.86
N PHE A 368 7.45 9.60 -19.19
CA PHE A 368 8.75 9.75 -18.52
C PHE A 368 9.75 8.60 -18.71
N THR A 369 9.43 7.57 -19.51
CA THR A 369 10.42 6.55 -19.90
C THR A 369 11.50 7.17 -20.78
N ARG A 370 12.77 6.92 -20.47
CA ARG A 370 13.93 7.37 -21.24
C ARG A 370 14.76 6.17 -21.68
N PHE A 371 15.22 6.19 -22.93
CA PHE A 371 16.15 5.19 -23.46
C PHE A 371 17.55 5.80 -23.52
N GLU A 372 18.55 5.07 -23.01
CA GLU A 372 19.94 5.47 -23.15
C GLU A 372 20.45 5.18 -24.57
N PRO A 373 21.35 6.02 -25.13
CA PRO A 373 21.92 7.22 -24.52
C PRO A 373 21.04 8.47 -24.73
N SER A 374 20.81 9.24 -23.68
CA SER A 374 20.09 10.51 -23.74
C SER A 374 21.03 11.70 -23.50
N GLY A 375 21.34 12.48 -24.54
CA GLY A 375 22.25 13.64 -24.49
C GLY A 375 22.94 13.90 -25.83
N PHE A 376 23.75 14.97 -25.92
CA PHE A 376 24.66 15.13 -27.07
C PHE A 376 25.71 14.01 -27.03
N VAL A 377 25.87 13.31 -28.15
CA VAL A 377 27.05 12.49 -28.45
C VAL A 377 28.02 13.34 -29.24
#